data_AF-A0A6B3FP67-F1
#
_entry.id   AF-A0A6B3FP67-F1
#
_cell.length_a   1.000
_cell.length_b   1.000
_cell.length_c   1.000
_cell.angle_alpha   90.00
_cell.angle_beta   90.00
_cell.angle_gamma   90.00
#
_symmetry.space_group_name_H-M   'P 1'
#
loop_
_entity.id
_entity.type
_entity.pdbx_description
1 polymer ?
#
loop_
_entity_poly.entity_id
_entity_poly.type
_entity_poly.pdbx_seq_one_letter_code
_entity_poly.pdbx_strand_id
1 'polypeptide(L)' 'MTTAPSASPDLSAVPDAELLRLDHQVCFSLHAASRAFGGYYRRALKDLGLTYSQYLVMLVLWE' A
#
# COMPACT_ATOMS: atom_id res chain seq x y z
N MET A 1 8.13 37.37 -13.09
CA MET A 1 7.97 36.93 -11.69
C MET A 1 7.10 35.69 -11.71
N THR A 2 7.67 34.51 -11.51
CA THR A 2 6.93 33.25 -11.38
C THR A 2 6.64 33.05 -9.89
N THR A 3 5.39 33.10 -9.48
CA THR A 3 5.00 32.79 -8.09
C THR A 3 4.49 31.37 -8.06
N ALA A 4 5.32 30.46 -7.56
CA ALA A 4 4.90 29.13 -7.16
C ALA A 4 3.91 29.24 -5.99
N PRO A 5 2.81 28.48 -5.96
CA PRO A 5 2.05 28.34 -4.72
C PRO A 5 2.77 27.29 -3.86
N SER A 6 3.54 27.77 -2.89
CA SER A 6 3.87 26.98 -1.70
C SER A 6 2.61 26.84 -0.86
N ALA A 7 1.72 25.92 -1.24
CA ALA A 7 0.60 25.53 -0.40
C ALA A 7 1.01 24.31 0.41
N SER A 8 1.65 24.54 1.55
CA SER A 8 1.59 23.57 2.65
C SER A 8 0.12 23.45 3.02
N PRO A 9 -0.49 22.24 3.00
CA PRO A 9 -1.87 22.10 3.41
C PRO A 9 -1.96 22.51 4.88
N ASP A 10 -2.73 23.56 5.16
CA ASP A 10 -3.02 24.00 6.51
C ASP A 10 -3.91 22.94 7.17
N LEU A 11 -3.26 22.00 7.87
CA LEU A 11 -3.90 20.87 8.55
C LEU A 11 -4.85 21.32 9.67
N SER A 12 -4.87 22.61 10.03
CA SER A 12 -5.71 23.16 11.10
C SER A 12 -7.18 23.39 10.73
N ALA A 13 -7.52 23.36 9.43
CA ALA A 13 -8.88 23.59 8.93
C ALA A 13 -9.62 22.32 8.49
N VAL A 14 -8.97 21.15 8.50
CA VAL A 14 -9.58 19.89 8.09
C VAL A 14 -10.36 19.31 9.28
N PRO A 15 -11.69 19.10 9.17
CA PRO A 15 -12.46 18.50 10.25
C PRO A 15 -11.90 17.13 10.63
N ASP A 16 -11.81 16.80 11.93
CA ASP A 16 -11.29 15.52 12.41
C ASP A 16 -11.97 14.30 11.75
N ALA A 17 -13.27 14.44 11.42
CA ALA A 17 -14.03 13.44 10.69
C ALA A 17 -13.46 13.12 9.29
N GLU A 18 -12.84 14.08 8.63
CA GLU A 18 -12.20 13.92 7.33
C GLU A 18 -10.80 13.30 7.45
N LEU A 19 -10.05 13.58 8.52
CA LEU A 19 -8.77 12.93 8.83
C LEU A 19 -8.96 11.45 9.22
N LEU A 20 -10.06 11.14 9.91
CA LEU A 20 -10.42 9.78 10.32
C LEU A 20 -11.00 8.93 9.18
N ARG A 21 -11.21 9.52 7.98
CA ARG A 21 -11.63 8.74 6.82
C ARG A 21 -10.55 7.74 6.43
N LEU A 22 -11.00 6.52 6.23
CA LEU A 22 -10.15 5.39 5.87
C LEU A 22 -9.40 5.62 4.55
N ASP A 23 -10.06 6.30 3.60
CA ASP A 23 -9.51 6.68 2.29
C ASP A 23 -8.32 7.65 2.41
N HIS A 24 -8.25 8.42 3.50
CA HIS A 24 -7.18 9.40 3.76
C HIS A 24 -6.01 8.77 4.54
N GLN A 25 -6.15 7.51 4.97
CA GLN A 25 -5.12 6.81 5.72
C GLN A 25 -4.31 5.88 4.82
N VAL A 26 -3.09 6.30 4.47
CA VAL A 26 -2.15 5.51 3.65
C VAL A 26 -1.94 4.09 4.20
N CYS A 27 -1.90 3.94 5.53
CA CYS A 27 -1.77 2.65 6.19
C CYS A 27 -2.89 1.67 5.75
N PHE A 28 -4.13 2.16 5.66
CA PHE A 28 -5.25 1.33 5.24
C PHE A 28 -5.13 0.92 3.77
N SER A 29 -4.87 1.88 2.88
CA SER A 29 -4.68 1.61 1.45
C SER A 29 -3.53 0.62 1.21
N LEU A 30 -2.43 0.76 1.93
CA LEU A 30 -1.30 -0.16 1.86
C LEU A 30 -1.65 -1.56 2.39
N HIS A 31 -2.39 -1.64 3.49
CA HIS A 31 -2.85 -2.92 4.03
C HIS A 31 -3.79 -3.63 3.06
N ALA A 32 -4.75 -2.90 2.46
CA ALA A 32 -5.65 -3.42 1.45
C ALA A 32 -4.89 -3.95 0.22
N ALA A 33 -3.90 -3.18 -0.26
CA ALA A 33 -3.03 -3.61 -1.35
C ALA A 33 -2.24 -4.88 -1.00
N SER A 34 -1.60 -4.93 0.17
CA SER A 34 -0.84 -6.08 0.65
C SER A 34 -1.70 -7.35 0.71
N ARG A 35 -2.94 -7.23 1.19
CA ARG A 35 -3.92 -8.33 1.20
C ARG A 35 -4.30 -8.77 -0.21
N ALA A 36 -4.49 -7.84 -1.13
CA ALA A 36 -4.78 -8.14 -2.53
C ALA A 36 -3.65 -8.92 -3.19
N PHE A 37 -2.38 -8.53 -2.96
CA PHE A 37 -1.22 -9.27 -3.45
C PHE A 37 -1.17 -10.69 -2.90
N GLY A 38 -1.44 -10.89 -1.60
CA GLY A 38 -1.50 -12.23 -1.02
C GLY A 38 -2.51 -13.15 -1.72
N GLY A 39 -3.69 -12.62 -2.08
CA GLY A 39 -4.72 -13.36 -2.82
C GLY A 39 -4.36 -13.62 -4.30
N TYR A 40 -3.65 -12.69 -4.92
CA TYR A 40 -3.12 -12.85 -6.28
C TYR A 40 -2.04 -13.95 -6.32
N TYR A 41 -1.00 -13.85 -5.49
CA TYR A 41 0.11 -14.80 -5.46
C TYR A 41 -0.33 -16.18 -5.00
N ARG A 42 -1.30 -16.30 -4.09
CA ARG A 42 -1.87 -17.62 -3.73
C ARG A 42 -2.45 -18.35 -4.94
N ARG A 43 -3.10 -17.63 -5.86
CA ARG A 43 -3.65 -18.23 -7.09
C ARG A 43 -2.55 -18.53 -8.10
N ALA A 44 -1.64 -17.59 -8.32
CA ALA A 44 -0.54 -17.75 -9.28
C ALA A 44 0.43 -18.89 -8.89
N LEU A 45 0.68 -19.09 -7.60
CA LEU A 45 1.61 -20.08 -7.08
C LEU A 45 0.95 -21.43 -6.75
N LYS A 46 -0.37 -21.56 -6.94
CA LYS A 46 -1.15 -22.74 -6.55
C LYS A 46 -0.60 -24.02 -7.18
N ASP A 47 -0.30 -23.98 -8.48
CA ASP A 47 0.14 -25.16 -9.23
C ASP A 47 1.58 -25.56 -8.90
N LEU A 48 2.38 -24.63 -8.37
CA LEU A 48 3.73 -24.90 -7.87
C LEU A 48 3.73 -25.40 -6.42
N GLY A 49 2.58 -25.38 -5.73
CA GLY A 49 2.49 -25.72 -4.31
C GLY A 49 3.22 -24.75 -3.38
N LEU A 50 3.48 -23.52 -3.83
CA LEU A 50 4.27 -22.53 -3.10
C LEU A 50 3.40 -21.52 -2.35
N THR A 51 3.88 -21.10 -1.18
CA THR A 51 3.37 -19.93 -0.47
C THR A 51 4.06 -18.65 -0.94
N TYR A 52 3.41 -17.51 -0.74
CA TYR A 52 4.00 -16.20 -1.06
C TYR A 52 5.36 -16.00 -0.37
N SER A 53 5.48 -16.37 0.91
CA SER A 53 6.74 -16.27 1.66
C SER A 53 7.85 -17.17 1.10
N GLN A 54 7.53 -18.41 0.72
CA GLN A 54 8.51 -19.31 0.09
C GLN A 54 8.99 -18.75 -1.25
N TYR A 55 8.08 -18.20 -2.06
CA TYR A 55 8.43 -17.56 -3.32
C TYR A 55 9.40 -16.39 -3.12
N LEU A 56 9.16 -15.53 -2.12
CA LEU A 56 10.08 -14.43 -1.83
C LEU A 56 11.47 -14.91 -1.41
N VAL A 57 11.56 -15.96 -0.59
CA VAL A 57 12.85 -16.56 -0.22
C VAL A 57 13.57 -17.09 -1.46
N MET A 58 12.86 -17.77 -2.37
CA MET A 58 13.45 -18.24 -3.62
C MET A 58 13.98 -17.09 -4.48
N LEU A 59 13.26 -15.96 -4.56
CA LEU A 59 13.74 -14.78 -5.29
C LEU A 59 15.01 -14.20 -4.68
N VAL A 60 15.07 -14.05 -3.35
CA VAL A 60 16.25 -13.51 -2.66
C VAL A 60 17.47 -14.44 -2.80
N LEU A 61 17.26 -15.76 -2.79
CA LEU A 61 18.33 -16.73 -3.01
C LEU A 61 18.82 -16.77 -4.47
N TRP A 62 18.07 -16.20 -5.41
CA TRP A 62 18.42 -16.14 -6.82
C TRP A 62 19.20 -14.89 -7.22
N GLU A 63 19.40 -13.96 -6.27
CA GLU A 63 20.22 -12.76 -6.40
C GLU A 63 21.66 -13.03 -5.96
#